data_AF-A0A2I1H502-F1
#
_entry.id   AF-A0A2I1H502-F1
#
_cell.length_a   1.000
_cell.length_b   1.000
_cell.length_c   1.000
_cell.angle_alpha   90.00
_cell.angle_beta   90.00
_cell.angle_gamma   90.00
#
_symmetry.space_group_name_H-M   'P 1'
#
loop_
_entity.id
_entity.type
_entity.pdbx_description
1 polymer ?
#
loop_
_entity_poly.entity_id
_entity_poly.type
_entity_poly.pdbx_seq_one_letter_code
_entity_poly.pdbx_strand_id
1 'polypeptide(L)'
;MENHDFADHDIKDHEKIDDVEESESTEDNESVKESNIDLNRKSKKIKIRNVRKTNRLHTTIGEADKKIIVDYMEDWKKERKPSNPFKELAKRLKNSCGRDCNSKAICDYYWNKLDPRLDHSPYSPEEKNYICEWASKCQDGDKPWKDLQPKMEEKFGKFRSRNSLKNVWNSNKRRTDRLTKEVKRNEANMIEEDTIEGKNENKDKGVISEIEDKKEIKSEDEIK
;
A
#
# COMPACT_ATOMS: atom_id res chain seq x y z
N MET A 1 15.16 52.31 66.88
CA MET A 1 15.12 51.91 68.29
C MET A 1 14.33 50.62 68.32
N GLU A 2 14.85 49.45 68.65
CA GLU A 2 16.13 49.01 69.19
C GLU A 2 16.29 47.55 68.75
N ASN A 3 17.52 47.15 68.48
CA ASN A 3 17.92 45.76 68.26
C ASN A 3 17.98 45.03 69.60
N HIS A 4 17.68 43.73 69.59
CA HIS A 4 18.23 42.73 70.51
C HIS A 4 18.12 41.38 69.77
N ASP A 5 19.18 40.85 69.15
CA ASP A 5 20.32 40.14 69.74
C ASP A 5 19.92 39.10 70.79
N PHE A 6 19.94 37.82 70.38
CA PHE A 6 20.72 36.83 71.10
C PHE A 6 21.23 35.72 70.16
N ALA A 7 22.49 35.42 70.37
CA ALA A 7 23.40 34.66 69.53
C ALA A 7 23.37 33.14 69.78
N ASP A 8 24.08 32.46 68.88
CA ASP A 8 24.59 31.09 68.93
C ASP A 8 25.08 30.62 70.31
N HIS A 9 25.02 29.29 70.52
CA HIS A 9 26.17 28.57 71.04
C HIS A 9 26.21 27.09 70.58
N ASP A 10 27.28 26.82 69.83
CA ASP A 10 27.98 25.54 69.59
C ASP A 10 28.04 24.56 70.77
N ILE A 11 28.18 23.28 70.45
CA ILE A 11 29.22 22.31 70.91
C ILE A 11 29.14 21.14 69.87
N LYS A 12 30.08 20.91 68.94
CA LYS A 12 31.52 20.59 68.98
C LYS A 12 31.85 19.20 69.54
N ASP A 13 32.83 18.59 68.87
CA ASP A 13 33.71 17.48 69.25
C ASP A 13 33.38 16.12 68.61
N HIS A 14 34.11 15.78 67.53
CA HIS A 14 35.39 15.04 67.49
C HIS A 14 35.10 13.52 67.46
N GLU A 15 35.47 12.80 66.41
CA GLU A 15 36.83 12.25 66.29
C GLU A 15 37.34 12.14 64.85
N LYS A 16 38.64 12.41 64.76
CA LYS A 16 39.60 12.15 63.69
C LYS A 16 39.87 10.64 63.62
N ILE A 17 40.25 10.12 62.45
CA ILE A 17 41.45 9.28 62.21
C ILE A 17 41.49 8.91 60.71
N ASP A 18 42.39 9.62 60.01
CA ASP A 18 43.42 9.22 59.05
C ASP A 18 43.27 7.96 58.16
N ASP A 19 43.39 8.22 56.85
CA ASP A 19 44.14 7.54 55.77
C ASP A 19 44.26 6.00 55.77
N VAL A 20 43.87 5.36 54.64
CA VAL A 20 44.67 4.34 53.92
C VAL A 20 43.97 3.85 52.63
N GLU A 21 44.71 4.00 51.54
CA GLU A 21 44.84 3.25 50.28
C GLU A 21 43.68 2.64 49.46
N GLU A 22 43.88 2.81 48.15
CA GLU A 22 43.53 1.94 47.01
C GLU A 22 43.17 0.48 47.33
N SER A 23 42.15 -0.06 46.64
CA SER A 23 42.31 -1.05 45.56
C SER A 23 41.06 -1.92 45.35
N GLU A 24 41.09 -2.60 44.21
CA GLU A 24 40.13 -3.47 43.52
C GLU A 24 39.45 -4.61 44.32
N SER A 25 38.61 -5.34 43.57
CA SER A 25 38.08 -6.72 43.76
C SER A 25 36.69 -6.81 44.41
N THR A 26 35.63 -7.21 43.71
CA THR A 26 35.27 -8.51 43.07
C THR A 26 34.89 -9.61 44.06
N GLU A 27 33.90 -10.41 43.64
CA GLU A 27 33.62 -11.79 44.09
C GLU A 27 32.90 -11.85 45.47
N ASP A 28 31.81 -12.58 45.71
CA ASP A 28 31.40 -13.89 45.23
C ASP A 28 29.88 -14.10 45.37
N ASN A 29 29.27 -14.79 44.41
CA ASN A 29 28.09 -15.61 44.69
C ASN A 29 28.05 -16.83 43.78
N GLU A 30 28.81 -17.86 44.16
CA GLU A 30 28.70 -19.21 43.62
C GLU A 30 27.75 -20.07 44.48
N SER A 31 26.64 -20.53 43.89
CA SER A 31 25.98 -21.79 44.28
C SER A 31 25.12 -22.35 43.12
N VAL A 32 25.82 -22.90 42.13
CA VAL A 32 25.76 -24.32 41.72
C VAL A 32 24.38 -24.99 41.46
N LYS A 33 24.23 -25.36 40.17
CA LYS A 33 23.55 -26.52 39.54
C LYS A 33 22.04 -26.46 39.31
N GLU A 34 21.66 -26.39 38.03
CA GLU A 34 20.94 -27.50 37.40
C GLU A 34 21.02 -27.51 35.86
N SER A 35 21.51 -28.65 35.36
CA SER A 35 21.28 -29.29 34.06
C SER A 35 21.47 -28.50 32.75
N ASN A 36 22.56 -28.86 32.06
CA ASN A 36 22.72 -28.76 30.61
C ASN A 36 21.50 -29.35 29.87
N ILE A 37 20.72 -28.49 29.21
CA ILE A 37 19.87 -28.88 28.09
C ILE A 37 20.24 -28.02 26.88
N ASP A 38 21.09 -28.63 26.06
CA ASP A 38 21.09 -28.56 24.60
C ASP A 38 21.42 -27.21 23.92
N LEU A 39 22.73 -27.03 23.72
CA LEU A 39 23.29 -26.11 22.75
C LEU A 39 22.95 -26.55 21.31
N ASN A 40 21.77 -26.19 20.79
CA ASN A 40 21.64 -25.99 19.34
C ASN A 40 20.42 -25.16 18.91
N ARG A 41 20.39 -23.87 19.26
CA ARG A 41 19.55 -22.92 18.53
C ARG A 41 20.45 -21.93 17.80
N LYS A 42 20.82 -22.30 16.57
CA LYS A 42 21.35 -21.39 15.55
C LYS A 42 20.60 -20.06 15.68
N SER A 43 21.29 -19.04 16.13
CA SER A 43 20.79 -17.67 16.23
C SER A 43 20.44 -17.21 14.82
N LYS A 44 19.19 -17.46 14.41
CA LYS A 44 18.60 -16.80 13.25
C LYS A 44 18.64 -15.32 13.58
N LYS A 45 19.66 -14.62 13.06
CA LYS A 45 19.68 -13.16 12.96
C LYS A 45 18.29 -12.75 12.48
N ILE A 46 17.48 -12.26 13.41
CA ILE A 46 16.22 -11.60 13.06
C ILE A 46 16.69 -10.40 12.27
N LYS A 47 16.61 -10.49 10.93
CA LYS A 47 16.76 -9.33 10.07
C LYS A 47 15.66 -8.38 10.54
N ILE A 48 16.03 -7.37 11.32
CA ILE A 48 15.18 -6.23 11.60
C ILE A 48 14.81 -5.73 10.21
N ARG A 49 13.57 -6.00 9.79
CA ARG A 49 13.06 -5.44 8.55
C ARG A 49 13.12 -3.96 8.77
N ASN A 50 13.98 -3.26 8.03
CA ASN A 50 13.94 -1.81 7.93
C ASN A 50 12.48 -1.45 7.66
N VAL A 51 11.77 -0.97 8.69
CA VAL A 51 10.41 -0.48 8.53
C VAL A 51 10.60 0.72 7.61
N ARG A 52 10.26 0.52 6.32
CA ARG A 52 10.32 1.60 5.34
C ARG A 52 9.56 2.75 5.97
N LYS A 53 10.22 3.89 6.25
CA LYS A 53 9.54 5.13 6.64
C LYS A 53 8.52 5.41 5.53
N THR A 54 7.27 5.02 5.75
CA THR A 54 6.25 5.20 4.71
C THR A 54 5.90 6.67 4.68
N ASN A 55 5.92 7.29 3.50
CA ASN A 55 5.50 8.68 3.28
C ASN A 55 3.97 8.87 3.45
N ARG A 56 3.30 8.03 4.25
CA ARG A 56 1.85 8.03 4.47
C ARG A 56 1.48 9.10 5.50
N LEU A 57 1.77 10.36 5.17
CA LEU A 57 1.36 11.49 6.02
C LEU A 57 -0.17 11.54 6.14
N HIS A 58 -0.91 11.16 5.10
CA HIS A 58 -2.38 11.20 5.09
C HIS A 58 -3.06 10.39 6.21
N THR A 59 -2.44 9.33 6.73
CA THR A 59 -3.02 8.51 7.82
C THR A 59 -2.59 8.96 9.21
N THR A 60 -1.59 9.82 9.32
CA THR A 60 -0.89 10.10 10.59
C THR A 60 -0.91 11.57 10.99
N ILE A 61 -1.35 12.44 10.10
CA ILE A 61 -1.43 13.88 10.33
C ILE A 61 -2.80 14.28 10.89
N GLY A 62 -2.80 15.03 11.99
CA GLY A 62 -4.01 15.54 12.63
C GLY A 62 -4.69 16.62 11.78
N GLU A 63 -5.95 16.93 12.08
CA GLU A 63 -6.69 17.98 11.35
C GLU A 63 -6.09 19.37 11.56
N ALA A 64 -5.62 19.67 12.78
CA ALA A 64 -4.90 20.91 13.08
C ALA A 64 -3.65 21.08 12.20
N ASP A 65 -2.87 20.01 12.04
CA ASP A 65 -1.67 20.01 11.19
C ASP A 65 -2.00 20.19 9.70
N LYS A 66 -3.11 19.60 9.23
CA LYS A 66 -3.60 19.83 7.86
C LYS A 66 -3.92 21.30 7.64
N LYS A 67 -4.57 21.93 8.62
CA LYS A 67 -4.90 23.37 8.57
C LYS A 67 -3.64 24.22 8.51
N ILE A 68 -2.62 23.93 9.34
CA ILE A 68 -1.33 24.62 9.28
C ILE A 68 -0.70 24.54 7.88
N ILE A 69 -0.78 23.38 7.22
CA ILE A 69 -0.27 23.21 5.86
C ILE A 69 -1.04 24.08 4.86
N VAL A 70 -2.37 24.06 4.92
CA VAL A 70 -3.23 24.79 3.97
C VAL A 70 -3.04 26.30 4.13
N ASP A 71 -3.16 26.81 5.35
CA ASP A 71 -3.04 28.25 5.66
C ASP A 71 -1.68 28.79 5.20
N TYR A 72 -0.59 28.09 5.55
CA TYR A 72 0.75 28.48 5.13
C TYR A 72 0.94 28.47 3.61
N MET A 73 0.34 27.51 2.90
CA MET A 73 0.43 27.47 1.43
C MET A 73 -0.38 28.57 0.76
N GLU A 74 -1.48 29.01 1.36
CA GLU A 74 -2.23 30.16 0.89
C GLU A 74 -1.42 31.45 1.03
N ASP A 75 -0.80 31.66 2.18
CA ASP A 75 0.06 32.82 2.43
C ASP A 75 1.30 32.80 1.53
N TRP A 76 1.93 31.64 1.35
CA TRP A 76 3.08 31.50 0.47
C TRP A 76 2.76 31.83 -1.00
N LYS A 77 1.55 31.51 -1.47
CA LYS A 77 1.10 31.88 -2.82
C LYS A 77 0.96 33.40 -2.98
N LYS A 78 0.56 34.12 -1.92
CA LYS A 78 0.43 35.60 -1.90
C LYS A 78 1.79 36.28 -1.90
N GLU A 79 2.73 35.79 -1.09
CA GLU A 79 4.02 36.45 -0.83
C GLU A 79 5.13 36.13 -1.85
N ARG A 80 4.93 35.21 -2.81
CA ARG A 80 5.90 34.81 -3.85
C ARG A 80 7.34 34.60 -3.35
N LYS A 81 7.50 33.95 -2.19
CA LYS A 81 8.83 33.68 -1.61
C LYS A 81 9.60 32.66 -2.46
N PRO A 82 10.90 32.88 -2.77
CA PRO A 82 11.70 31.95 -3.57
C PRO A 82 12.05 30.64 -2.84
N SER A 83 11.83 30.58 -1.53
CA SER A 83 12.14 29.40 -0.71
C SER A 83 11.13 28.27 -0.93
N ASN A 84 11.61 27.02 -0.91
CA ASN A 84 10.76 25.83 -1.02
C ASN A 84 9.81 25.77 0.19
N PRO A 85 8.49 25.94 -0.01
CA PRO A 85 7.54 26.06 1.09
C PRO A 85 7.48 24.79 1.95
N PHE A 86 7.69 23.63 1.34
CA PHE A 86 7.58 22.34 2.03
C PHE A 86 8.73 22.06 2.99
N LYS A 87 9.90 22.68 2.78
CA LYS A 87 11.01 22.60 3.75
C LYS A 87 10.69 23.37 5.02
N GLU A 88 10.04 24.51 4.89
CA GLU A 88 9.63 25.32 6.04
C GLU A 88 8.44 24.68 6.77
N LEU A 89 7.47 24.13 6.02
CA LEU A 89 6.40 23.32 6.60
C LEU A 89 6.92 22.14 7.41
N ALA A 90 7.97 21.45 6.94
CA ALA A 90 8.56 20.35 7.69
C ALA A 90 9.08 20.79 9.08
N LYS A 91 9.72 21.96 9.16
CA LYS A 91 10.17 22.53 10.44
C LYS A 91 9.00 22.94 11.33
N ARG A 92 8.00 23.62 10.76
CA ARG A 92 6.81 24.05 11.50
C ARG A 92 6.03 22.88 12.07
N LEU A 93 5.84 21.81 11.28
CA LEU A 93 5.19 20.59 11.75
C LEU A 93 6.02 19.88 12.81
N LYS A 94 7.35 19.86 12.69
CA LYS A 94 8.22 19.33 13.75
C LYS A 94 8.02 20.08 15.07
N ASN A 95 7.91 21.41 15.02
CA ASN A 95 7.69 22.23 16.21
C ASN A 95 6.26 22.09 16.77
N SER A 96 5.26 21.96 15.90
CA SER A 96 3.84 21.90 16.28
C SER A 96 3.41 20.54 16.81
N CYS A 97 3.71 19.46 16.09
CA CYS A 97 3.24 18.11 16.40
C CYS A 97 4.38 17.14 16.77
N GLY A 98 5.60 17.63 16.96
CA GLY A 98 6.77 16.81 17.30
C GLY A 98 7.18 15.83 16.20
N ARG A 99 6.60 15.95 15.00
CA ARG A 99 6.74 14.95 13.93
C ARG A 99 7.81 15.35 12.92
N ASP A 100 8.77 14.45 12.72
CA ASP A 100 9.72 14.53 11.61
C ASP A 100 9.03 14.18 10.28
N CYS A 101 8.35 15.16 9.69
CA CYS A 101 7.76 15.04 8.36
C CYS A 101 8.82 15.29 7.28
N ASN A 102 8.92 14.38 6.32
CA ASN A 102 9.71 14.64 5.13
C ASN A 102 9.03 15.71 4.26
N SER A 103 9.74 16.78 3.90
CA SER A 103 9.27 17.83 2.98
C SER A 103 8.66 17.27 1.69
N LYS A 104 9.24 16.20 1.12
CA LYS A 104 8.67 15.53 -0.06
C LYS A 104 7.31 14.91 0.23
N ALA A 105 7.15 14.28 1.39
CA ALA A 105 5.89 13.66 1.76
C ALA A 105 4.79 14.72 1.97
N ILE A 106 5.15 15.89 2.51
CA ILE A 106 4.23 17.04 2.66
C ILE A 106 3.82 17.54 1.27
N CYS A 107 4.78 17.73 0.37
CA CYS A 107 4.54 18.14 -1.01
C CYS A 107 3.57 17.17 -1.73
N ASP A 108 3.89 15.88 -1.71
CA ASP A 108 3.07 14.85 -2.34
C ASP A 108 1.67 14.79 -1.70
N TYR A 109 1.56 14.98 -0.37
CA TYR A 109 0.27 15.01 0.32
C TYR A 109 -0.56 16.23 -0.07
N TYR A 110 0.06 17.42 -0.08
CA TYR A 110 -0.62 18.67 -0.43
C TYR A 110 -1.26 18.60 -1.82
N TRP A 111 -0.45 18.31 -2.85
CA TRP A 111 -0.92 18.30 -4.24
C TRP A 111 -1.91 17.19 -4.58
N ASN A 112 -2.01 16.15 -3.76
CA ASN A 112 -2.91 15.02 -4.01
C ASN A 112 -4.16 15.03 -3.12
N LYS A 113 -4.14 15.71 -1.97
CA LYS A 113 -5.15 15.58 -0.92
C LYS A 113 -5.52 16.85 -0.16
N LEU A 114 -4.68 17.88 -0.08
CA LEU A 114 -4.99 19.09 0.72
C LEU A 114 -5.23 20.34 -0.11
N ASP A 115 -4.84 20.36 -1.38
CA ASP A 115 -5.08 21.52 -2.24
C ASP A 115 -6.59 21.82 -2.30
N PRO A 116 -7.05 23.00 -1.83
CA PRO A 116 -8.48 23.29 -1.71
C PRO A 116 -9.25 23.26 -3.03
N ARG A 117 -8.53 23.38 -4.15
CA ARG A 117 -9.11 23.27 -5.50
C ARG A 117 -9.54 21.84 -5.83
N LEU A 118 -9.01 20.83 -5.13
CA LEU A 118 -9.26 19.43 -5.47
C LEU A 118 -10.68 19.00 -5.12
N ASP A 119 -11.39 18.47 -6.11
CA ASP A 119 -12.63 17.76 -5.87
C ASP A 119 -12.33 16.32 -5.43
N HIS A 120 -12.88 15.95 -4.26
CA HIS A 120 -12.78 14.61 -3.67
C HIS A 120 -14.05 13.76 -3.83
N SER A 121 -15.08 14.28 -4.52
CA SER A 121 -16.29 13.54 -4.86
C SER A 121 -15.97 12.24 -5.60
N PRO A 122 -16.78 11.18 -5.47
CA PRO A 122 -16.58 9.97 -6.26
C PRO A 122 -16.64 10.29 -7.77
N TYR A 123 -15.88 9.54 -8.56
CA TYR A 123 -15.96 9.63 -10.02
C TYR A 123 -17.25 9.02 -10.53
N SER A 124 -17.99 9.80 -11.32
CA SER A 124 -19.11 9.35 -12.14
C SER A 124 -18.66 8.33 -13.21
N PRO A 125 -19.57 7.48 -13.71
CA PRO A 125 -19.28 6.59 -14.84
C PRO A 125 -18.74 7.33 -16.06
N GLU A 126 -19.27 8.50 -16.37
CA GLU A 126 -18.90 9.33 -17.53
C GLU A 126 -17.47 9.85 -17.40
N GLU A 127 -17.09 10.34 -16.20
CA GLU A 127 -15.71 10.75 -15.92
C GLU A 127 -14.73 9.57 -16.09
N LYS A 128 -15.09 8.38 -15.58
CA LYS A 128 -14.22 7.18 -15.68
C LYS A 128 -14.02 6.77 -17.13
N ASN A 129 -15.10 6.73 -17.91
CA ASN A 129 -15.05 6.37 -19.33
C ASN A 129 -14.19 7.37 -20.10
N TYR A 130 -14.38 8.67 -19.87
CA TYR A 130 -13.57 9.71 -20.51
C TYR A 130 -12.07 9.58 -20.19
N ILE A 131 -11.72 9.34 -18.93
CA ILE A 131 -10.32 9.11 -18.53
C ILE A 131 -9.75 7.89 -19.25
N CYS A 132 -10.51 6.80 -19.35
CA CYS A 132 -10.06 5.58 -20.00
C CYS A 132 -9.91 5.74 -21.51
N GLU A 133 -10.88 6.33 -22.19
CA GLU A 133 -10.81 6.62 -23.62
C GLU A 133 -9.64 7.53 -23.97
N TRP A 134 -9.44 8.60 -23.19
CA TRP A 134 -8.32 9.50 -23.37
C TRP A 134 -6.99 8.78 -23.16
N ALA A 135 -6.88 8.02 -22.07
CA ALA A 135 -5.67 7.28 -21.73
C ALA A 135 -5.36 6.19 -22.76
N SER A 136 -6.35 5.56 -23.38
CA SER A 136 -6.15 4.55 -24.45
C SER A 136 -5.67 5.16 -25.76
N LYS A 137 -5.99 6.43 -26.03
CA LYS A 137 -5.51 7.16 -27.23
C LYS A 137 -4.06 7.64 -27.08
N CYS A 138 -3.58 7.79 -25.85
CA CYS A 138 -2.16 8.06 -25.62
C CYS A 138 -1.33 6.80 -25.86
N GLN A 139 -0.20 6.94 -26.55
CA GLN A 139 0.77 5.86 -26.72
C GLN A 139 1.21 5.29 -25.36
N ASP A 140 1.62 4.02 -25.35
CA ASP A 140 1.95 3.22 -24.15
C ASP A 140 3.12 3.74 -23.29
N GLY A 141 3.68 4.91 -23.63
CA GLY A 141 4.67 5.62 -22.83
C GLY A 141 4.10 6.33 -21.60
N ASP A 142 4.78 7.38 -21.16
CA ASP A 142 4.35 8.17 -20.01
C ASP A 142 3.12 9.03 -20.38
N LYS A 143 1.94 8.59 -19.95
CA LYS A 143 0.69 9.30 -20.23
C LYS A 143 0.76 10.70 -19.60
N PRO A 144 0.56 11.78 -20.37
CA PRO A 144 0.72 13.13 -19.85
C PRO A 144 -0.49 13.53 -19.00
N TRP A 145 -0.58 13.02 -17.77
CA TRP A 145 -1.66 13.33 -16.82
C TRP A 145 -1.79 14.82 -16.51
N LYS A 146 -0.71 15.59 -16.74
CA LYS A 146 -0.71 17.06 -16.64
C LYS A 146 -1.66 17.71 -17.65
N ASP A 147 -1.79 17.14 -18.84
CA ASP A 147 -2.62 17.69 -19.93
C ASP A 147 -4.07 17.20 -19.83
N LEU A 148 -4.28 16.05 -19.19
CA LEU A 148 -5.64 15.55 -18.91
C LEU A 148 -6.32 16.34 -17.78
N GLN A 149 -5.55 16.79 -16.78
CA GLN A 149 -6.08 17.52 -15.63
C GLN A 149 -6.92 18.76 -16.01
N PRO A 150 -6.45 19.70 -16.86
CA PRO A 150 -7.27 20.84 -17.27
C PRO A 150 -8.46 20.43 -18.15
N LYS A 151 -8.33 19.39 -18.99
CA LYS A 151 -9.44 18.88 -19.82
C LYS A 151 -10.57 18.30 -18.96
N MET A 152 -10.23 17.66 -17.84
CA MET A 152 -11.21 17.18 -16.86
C MET A 152 -11.94 18.34 -16.18
N GLU A 153 -11.20 19.40 -15.81
CA GLU A 153 -11.76 20.60 -15.22
C GLU A 153 -12.70 21.32 -16.20
N GLU A 154 -12.30 21.45 -17.46
CA GLU A 154 -13.11 22.08 -18.52
C GLU A 154 -14.40 21.30 -18.82
N LYS A 155 -14.33 19.97 -18.93
CA LYS A 155 -15.48 19.14 -19.31
C LYS A 155 -16.46 18.88 -18.17
N PHE A 156 -15.95 18.68 -16.95
CA PHE A 156 -16.77 18.26 -15.81
C PHE A 156 -16.86 19.31 -14.70
N GLY A 157 -16.15 20.43 -14.81
CA GLY A 157 -16.08 21.46 -13.76
C GLY A 157 -15.32 21.00 -12.51
N LYS A 158 -14.59 19.88 -12.58
CA LYS A 158 -13.98 19.21 -11.42
C LYS A 158 -12.47 19.11 -11.55
N PHE A 159 -11.75 19.82 -10.70
CA PHE A 159 -10.30 19.74 -10.64
C PHE A 159 -9.86 18.50 -9.85
N ARG A 160 -9.43 17.47 -10.57
CA ARG A 160 -8.96 16.20 -9.98
C ARG A 160 -7.44 16.17 -9.90
N SER A 161 -6.88 15.49 -8.89
CA SER A 161 -5.42 15.33 -8.81
C SER A 161 -4.90 14.36 -9.86
N ARG A 162 -3.70 14.61 -10.38
CA ARG A 162 -3.06 13.75 -11.40
C ARG A 162 -2.93 12.30 -10.94
N ASN A 163 -2.60 12.09 -9.66
CA ASN A 163 -2.52 10.76 -9.07
C ASN A 163 -3.90 10.07 -9.03
N SER A 164 -4.97 10.82 -8.80
CA SER A 164 -6.34 10.30 -8.83
C SER A 164 -6.72 9.82 -10.24
N LEU A 165 -6.43 10.60 -11.29
CA LEU A 165 -6.65 10.22 -12.68
C LEU A 165 -5.87 8.95 -13.05
N LYS A 166 -4.59 8.89 -12.67
CA LYS A 166 -3.74 7.70 -12.85
C LYS A 166 -4.30 6.47 -12.14
N ASN A 167 -4.87 6.63 -10.95
CA ASN A 167 -5.48 5.53 -10.20
C ASN A 167 -6.75 5.01 -10.87
N VAL A 168 -7.57 5.87 -11.46
CA VAL A 168 -8.77 5.46 -12.22
C VAL A 168 -8.34 4.57 -13.39
N TRP A 169 -7.39 5.04 -14.20
CA TRP A 169 -6.86 4.26 -15.32
C TRP A 169 -6.27 2.91 -14.88
N ASN A 170 -5.40 2.91 -13.87
CA ASN A 170 -4.77 1.68 -13.38
C ASN A 170 -5.81 0.68 -12.84
N SER A 171 -6.87 1.18 -12.20
CA SER A 171 -7.96 0.34 -11.71
C SER A 171 -8.74 -0.27 -12.86
N ASN A 172 -9.01 0.50 -13.91
CA ASN A 172 -9.68 0.00 -15.10
C ASN A 172 -8.81 -1.02 -15.86
N LYS A 173 -7.53 -0.70 -16.09
CA LYS A 173 -6.58 -1.62 -16.74
C LYS A 173 -6.48 -2.97 -16.01
N ARG A 174 -6.40 -2.96 -14.68
CA ARG A 174 -6.41 -4.21 -13.90
C ARG A 174 -7.70 -4.99 -14.05
N ARG A 175 -8.84 -4.31 -14.19
CA ARG A 175 -10.14 -4.96 -14.39
C ARG A 175 -10.21 -5.59 -15.78
N THR A 176 -9.81 -4.87 -16.83
CA THR A 176 -9.78 -5.39 -18.20
C THR A 176 -8.83 -6.57 -18.32
N ASP A 177 -7.64 -6.49 -17.73
CA ASP A 177 -6.66 -7.59 -17.75
C ASP A 177 -7.21 -8.87 -17.08
N ARG A 178 -8.02 -8.73 -16.03
CA ARG A 178 -8.67 -9.88 -15.38
C ARG A 178 -9.75 -10.49 -16.27
N LEU A 179 -10.61 -9.66 -16.85
CA LEU A 179 -11.67 -10.11 -17.77
C LEU A 179 -11.09 -10.83 -18.99
N THR A 180 -10.05 -10.27 -19.61
CA THR A 180 -9.38 -10.94 -20.75
C THR A 180 -8.77 -12.29 -20.37
N LYS A 181 -8.24 -12.43 -19.14
CA LYS A 181 -7.73 -13.71 -18.64
C LYS A 181 -8.83 -14.71 -18.30
N GLU A 182 -10.03 -14.26 -17.95
CA GLU A 182 -11.19 -15.11 -17.72
C GLU A 182 -11.77 -15.58 -19.04
N VAL A 183 -11.95 -14.69 -20.02
CA VAL A 183 -12.39 -15.04 -21.38
C VAL A 183 -11.46 -16.10 -22.00
N LYS A 184 -10.14 -15.88 -21.96
CA LYS A 184 -9.16 -16.86 -22.48
C LYS A 184 -9.22 -18.22 -21.78
N ARG A 185 -9.54 -18.26 -20.47
CA ARG A 185 -9.72 -19.52 -19.74
C ARG A 185 -11.00 -20.23 -20.16
N ASN A 186 -12.09 -19.49 -20.32
CA ASN A 186 -13.36 -20.05 -20.76
C ASN A 186 -13.27 -20.58 -22.20
N GLU A 187 -12.62 -19.83 -23.10
CA GLU A 187 -12.37 -20.28 -24.48
C GLU A 187 -11.52 -21.57 -24.52
N ALA A 188 -10.46 -21.66 -23.72
CA ALA A 188 -9.64 -22.88 -23.63
C ALA A 188 -10.44 -24.08 -23.10
N ASN A 189 -11.31 -23.86 -22.11
CA ASN A 189 -12.17 -24.91 -21.55
C ASN A 189 -13.21 -25.40 -22.57
N MET A 190 -13.82 -24.51 -23.38
CA MET A 190 -14.77 -24.92 -24.42
C MET A 190 -14.11 -25.77 -25.52
N ILE A 191 -12.84 -25.47 -25.87
CA ILE A 191 -12.09 -26.25 -26.86
C ILE A 191 -11.74 -27.66 -26.30
N GLU A 192 -11.47 -27.79 -25.00
CA GLU A 192 -11.23 -29.10 -24.38
C GLU A 192 -12.50 -29.98 -24.33
N GLU A 193 -13.67 -29.39 -24.09
CA GLU A 193 -14.95 -30.12 -24.00
C GLU A 193 -15.40 -30.65 -25.37
N ASP A 194 -15.31 -29.84 -26.43
CA ASP A 194 -15.58 -30.24 -27.82
C ASP A 194 -14.64 -31.37 -28.31
N THR A 195 -13.43 -31.46 -27.77
CA THR A 195 -12.45 -32.50 -28.13
C THR A 195 -12.73 -33.84 -27.42
N ILE A 196 -13.46 -33.82 -26.29
CA ILE A 196 -13.83 -35.03 -25.52
C ILE A 196 -15.14 -35.63 -26.04
N GLU A 197 -16.10 -34.81 -26.48
CA GLU A 197 -17.39 -35.29 -27.00
C GLU A 197 -17.27 -36.01 -28.35
N GLY A 198 -16.26 -35.68 -29.17
CA GLY A 198 -15.98 -36.36 -30.44
C GLY A 198 -15.37 -37.77 -30.36
N LYS A 199 -15.18 -38.35 -29.16
CA LYS A 199 -14.56 -39.68 -28.97
C LYS A 199 -15.50 -40.78 -28.45
N ASN A 200 -16.75 -40.46 -28.11
CA ASN A 200 -17.67 -41.44 -27.50
C ASN A 200 -18.70 -42.06 -28.47
N GLU A 201 -18.68 -41.72 -29.75
CA GLU A 201 -19.44 -42.44 -30.77
C GLU A 201 -18.49 -43.20 -31.68
N ASN A 202 -18.10 -44.41 -31.27
CA ASN A 202 -17.76 -45.55 -32.13
C ASN A 202 -16.97 -46.59 -31.34
N LYS A 203 -17.66 -47.58 -30.77
CA LYS A 203 -17.25 -49.00 -30.73
C LYS A 203 -18.24 -49.80 -29.88
N ASP A 204 -19.30 -50.28 -30.53
CA ASP A 204 -19.84 -51.61 -30.21
C ASP A 204 -19.88 -52.40 -31.53
N LYS A 205 -18.84 -53.22 -31.71
CA LYS A 205 -18.82 -54.33 -32.67
C LYS A 205 -18.65 -55.61 -31.84
N GLY A 206 -19.72 -56.40 -31.76
CA GLY A 206 -19.70 -57.80 -31.32
C GLY A 206 -20.72 -58.56 -32.17
N VAL A 207 -20.32 -59.03 -33.35
CA VAL A 207 -20.06 -60.45 -33.65
C VAL A 207 -21.27 -61.36 -33.36
N ILE A 208 -22.00 -61.74 -34.41
CA ILE A 208 -22.64 -63.05 -34.50
C ILE A 208 -22.42 -63.60 -35.92
N SER A 209 -21.94 -64.84 -35.96
CA SER A 209 -21.46 -65.64 -37.07
C SER A 209 -22.54 -66.17 -38.01
N GLU A 210 -22.09 -66.54 -39.21
CA GLU A 210 -22.68 -67.40 -40.25
C GLU A 210 -23.84 -68.32 -39.85
N ILE A 211 -24.83 -68.44 -40.74
CA ILE A 211 -25.26 -69.71 -41.37
C ILE A 211 -26.03 -69.36 -42.65
N GLU A 212 -25.62 -69.99 -43.76
CA GLU A 212 -26.33 -70.04 -45.04
C GLU A 212 -27.71 -70.68 -44.86
N ASP A 213 -28.75 -70.17 -45.54
CA ASP A 213 -29.62 -71.06 -46.31
C ASP A 213 -30.50 -70.31 -47.33
N LYS A 214 -30.73 -71.04 -48.41
CA LYS A 214 -31.30 -70.63 -49.69
C LYS A 214 -32.81 -70.40 -49.65
N LYS A 215 -33.31 -69.88 -50.78
CA LYS A 215 -34.70 -69.92 -51.31
C LYS A 215 -35.60 -68.79 -50.81
N GLU A 216 -36.51 -68.20 -51.58
CA GLU A 216 -36.94 -68.32 -52.97
C GLU A 216 -37.98 -67.21 -53.17
N ILE A 217 -37.83 -66.43 -54.25
CA ILE A 217 -38.88 -65.87 -55.12
C ILE A 217 -40.27 -65.65 -54.48
N LYS A 218 -40.77 -64.40 -54.48
CA LYS A 218 -41.95 -64.00 -55.28
C LYS A 218 -42.24 -62.50 -55.24
N SER A 219 -42.61 -62.06 -56.43
CA SER A 219 -43.11 -60.78 -56.93
C SER A 219 -44.53 -60.44 -56.45
N GLU A 220 -45.02 -59.31 -56.96
CA GLU A 220 -46.40 -58.80 -57.01
C GLU A 220 -46.73 -57.81 -55.88
N ASP A 221 -46.83 -56.50 -56.18
CA ASP A 221 -47.87 -55.78 -56.95
C ASP A 221 -49.05 -55.34 -56.07
N GLU A 222 -49.73 -54.30 -56.56
CA GLU A 222 -50.93 -53.60 -56.07
C GLU A 222 -50.69 -52.41 -55.13
N ILE A 223 -50.73 -51.16 -55.61
CA ILE A 223 -51.90 -50.39 -56.11
C ILE A 223 -52.96 -50.17 -55.01
N LYS A 224 -52.93 -49.00 -54.38
CA LYS A 224 -53.97 -47.96 -54.51
C LYS A 224 -53.58 -46.65 -53.84
#